data_AF-A0A345ZBB9-F1
#
_entry.id   AF-A0A345ZBB9-F1
#
_cell.length_a   1.000
_cell.length_b   1.000
_cell.length_c   1.000
_cell.angle_alpha   90.00
_cell.angle_beta   90.00
_cell.angle_gamma   90.00
#
_symmetry.space_group_name_H-M   'P 1'
#
loop_
_entity.id
_entity.type
_entity.pdbx_description
1 polymer ?
#
loop_
_entity_poly.entity_id
_entity_poly.type
_entity_poly.pdbx_seq_one_letter_code
_entity_poly.pdbx_strand_id
1 'polypeptide(L)'
;MKKVSILACLLFLHSSYTHTEIKLNSPMLRIADNSGRFNAYIVDILLTRSDIIALIHGKKEWNGSVIKFAMHENKKISLDVYLRRPEIIFGATFVTISPDHESLPSFITSDQKKLVDNYLATVKNKSLYERQMNSTLEGVFTGSHVINPVSKELLPVYISDYAIECFDSRHSKTRIGIPAHNSKDFDFAKFHKLPIKIVVAPPAKESDSTTTTNLADKANSLKEAYLGEYRECTIVNSGQLDTLSLKDAANKVIEYIEANNLGKAHKEFLKYFYNNQYYSIKDIVKIESALHKNPTQSQAIIDQKNILRTILVSAQADFLEIVEKFIVNIKNIKSLMIALIEESCTLRNNPDCYLLRWCHFTSDESEKDIFRRDITSVKHLAIFCHDLVNFLDDLAHSCPNALHNIYQ
;
A
#
# COMPACT_ATOMS: atom_id res chain seq x y z
N MET A 1 -22.58 -14.77 13.58
CA MET A 1 -21.81 -14.73 14.85
C MET A 1 -20.38 -15.21 14.64
N LYS A 2 -19.41 -14.31 14.40
CA LYS A 2 -17.97 -14.60 14.60
C LYS A 2 -17.23 -13.26 14.74
N LYS A 3 -17.01 -12.88 16.00
CA LYS A 3 -15.96 -11.97 16.51
C LYS A 3 -15.47 -10.87 15.54
N VAL A 4 -16.34 -9.93 15.17
CA VAL A 4 -15.86 -8.57 14.89
C VAL A 4 -15.45 -8.04 16.26
N SER A 5 -14.14 -7.91 16.43
CA SER A 5 -13.46 -7.75 17.71
C SER A 5 -14.09 -6.63 18.55
N ILE A 6 -14.35 -6.92 19.82
CA ILE A 6 -14.65 -5.97 20.91
C ILE A 6 -13.65 -4.78 20.93
N LEU A 7 -12.48 -4.92 20.28
CA LEU A 7 -11.52 -3.86 20.06
C LEU A 7 -12.02 -2.73 19.14
N ALA A 8 -12.89 -3.01 18.17
CA ALA A 8 -13.56 -1.99 17.36
C ALA A 8 -14.60 -1.20 18.19
N CYS A 9 -15.28 -1.85 19.13
CA CYS A 9 -16.20 -1.22 20.08
C CYS A 9 -15.47 -0.25 21.04
N LEU A 10 -14.24 -0.57 21.45
CA LEU A 10 -13.43 0.31 22.31
C LEU A 10 -12.83 1.51 21.55
N LEU A 11 -12.59 1.38 20.24
CA LEU A 11 -12.05 2.47 19.40
C LEU A 11 -13.09 3.55 19.08
N PHE A 12 -14.38 3.25 19.10
CA PHE A 12 -15.45 4.25 18.96
C PHE A 12 -15.76 4.97 20.27
N LEU A 13 -15.64 4.30 21.42
CA LEU A 13 -15.98 4.87 22.73
C LEU A 13 -14.85 5.66 23.41
N HIS A 14 -13.59 5.52 22.99
CA HIS A 14 -12.44 6.19 23.62
C HIS A 14 -11.52 6.89 22.60
N SER A 15 -12.11 7.69 21.72
CA SER A 15 -11.37 8.72 21.02
C SER A 15 -11.25 9.93 21.94
N SER A 16 -10.03 10.22 22.42
CA SER A 16 -9.69 11.42 23.20
C SER A 16 -9.77 12.72 22.40
N TYR A 17 -10.48 12.73 21.27
CA TYR A 17 -10.78 13.93 20.51
C TYR A 17 -12.08 14.51 21.03
N THR A 18 -11.97 15.54 21.88
CA THR A 18 -13.09 16.39 22.25
C THR A 18 -13.51 17.22 21.03
N HIS A 19 -14.34 16.66 20.16
CA HIS A 19 -14.96 17.41 19.06
C HIS A 19 -16.47 17.41 19.22
N THR A 20 -17.07 18.56 18.95
CA THR A 20 -18.52 18.73 18.86
C THR A 20 -19.01 18.06 17.57
N GLU A 21 -19.83 17.03 17.71
CA GLU A 21 -20.48 16.35 16.58
C GLU A 21 -21.54 17.27 15.95
N ILE A 22 -21.58 17.35 14.62
CA ILE A 22 -22.52 18.22 13.90
C ILE A 22 -23.60 17.37 13.25
N LYS A 23 -24.84 17.86 13.36
CA LYS A 23 -26.00 17.23 12.71
C LYS A 23 -26.23 17.83 11.32
N LEU A 24 -26.05 17.01 10.29
CA LEU A 24 -26.33 17.33 8.89
C LEU A 24 -27.85 17.35 8.66
N ASN A 25 -28.32 18.29 7.83
CA ASN A 25 -29.75 18.58 7.63
C ASN A 25 -30.32 18.03 6.33
N SER A 26 -29.59 17.18 5.60
CA SER A 26 -30.07 16.55 4.37
C SER A 26 -31.37 15.73 4.56
N PRO A 27 -32.45 16.04 3.81
CA PRO A 27 -33.68 15.25 3.83
C PRO A 27 -33.47 13.78 3.45
N MET A 28 -32.53 13.50 2.55
CA MET A 28 -32.20 12.13 2.15
C MET A 28 -31.54 11.32 3.27
N LEU A 29 -30.69 11.94 4.09
CA LEU A 29 -30.12 11.29 5.28
C LEU A 29 -31.21 10.94 6.29
N ARG A 30 -32.17 11.85 6.51
CA ARG A 30 -33.30 11.61 7.41
C ARG A 30 -34.19 10.47 6.94
N ILE A 31 -34.44 10.37 5.62
CA ILE A 31 -35.22 9.27 5.04
C ILE A 31 -34.45 7.93 5.18
N ALA A 32 -33.15 7.92 4.89
CA ALA A 32 -32.32 6.74 5.04
C ALA A 32 -32.28 6.23 6.49
N ASP A 33 -32.06 7.13 7.46
CA ASP A 33 -32.03 6.78 8.88
C ASP A 33 -33.39 6.29 9.40
N ASN A 34 -34.48 6.97 9.05
CA ASN A 34 -35.85 6.57 9.45
C ASN A 34 -36.28 5.22 8.85
N SER A 35 -35.73 4.84 7.70
CA SER A 35 -36.03 3.54 7.10
C SER A 35 -35.31 2.37 7.79
N GLY A 36 -34.37 2.65 8.70
CA GLY A 36 -33.50 1.65 9.33
C GLY A 36 -32.59 0.91 8.35
N ARG A 37 -32.61 1.30 7.07
CA ARG A 37 -31.84 0.69 5.99
C ARG A 37 -30.78 1.67 5.56
N PHE A 38 -29.59 1.48 6.10
CA PHE A 38 -28.42 1.92 5.36
C PHE A 38 -28.13 0.93 4.26
N ASN A 39 -27.90 1.46 3.07
CA ASN A 39 -27.32 0.67 2.01
C ASN A 39 -25.96 0.16 2.52
N ALA A 40 -25.61 -1.12 2.30
CA ALA A 40 -24.39 -1.74 2.81
C ALA A 40 -23.13 -0.88 2.55
N TYR A 41 -23.17 -0.10 1.46
CA TYR A 41 -22.15 0.88 1.09
C TYR A 41 -21.79 1.89 2.18
N ILE A 42 -22.75 2.38 2.97
CA ILE A 42 -22.44 3.41 3.98
C ILE A 42 -21.83 2.82 5.24
N VAL A 43 -22.18 1.59 5.59
CA VAL A 43 -21.49 0.85 6.66
C VAL A 43 -20.00 0.74 6.30
N ASP A 44 -19.70 0.31 5.08
CA ASP A 44 -18.33 0.24 4.57
C ASP A 44 -17.64 1.63 4.55
N ILE A 45 -18.36 2.68 4.17
CA ILE A 45 -17.87 4.07 4.21
C ILE A 45 -17.49 4.46 5.64
N LEU A 46 -18.34 4.18 6.63
CA LEU A 46 -18.09 4.51 8.03
C LEU A 46 -16.95 3.67 8.63
N LEU A 47 -16.77 2.41 8.20
CA LEU A 47 -15.64 1.59 8.63
C LEU A 47 -14.29 2.18 8.20
N THR A 48 -14.25 2.89 7.06
CA THR A 48 -13.06 3.60 6.56
C THR A 48 -12.51 4.59 7.59
N ARG A 49 -13.38 5.18 8.42
CA ARG A 49 -12.97 6.07 9.51
C ARG A 49 -11.94 5.44 10.43
N SER A 50 -12.21 4.22 10.90
CA SER A 50 -11.34 3.53 11.86
C SER A 50 -9.97 3.21 11.25
N ASP A 51 -9.94 2.88 9.97
CA ASP A 51 -8.72 2.62 9.22
C ASP A 51 -7.89 3.89 9.01
N ILE A 52 -8.51 5.03 8.72
CA ILE A 52 -7.83 6.33 8.60
C ILE A 52 -7.23 6.75 9.96
N ILE A 53 -7.97 6.61 11.06
CA ILE A 53 -7.46 6.92 12.40
C ILE A 53 -6.28 6.02 12.75
N ALA A 54 -6.39 4.72 12.44
CA ALA A 54 -5.33 3.75 12.67
C ALA A 54 -4.08 4.06 11.82
N LEU A 55 -4.26 4.50 10.57
CA LEU A 55 -3.18 4.96 9.69
C LEU A 55 -2.41 6.13 10.32
N ILE A 56 -3.13 7.18 10.73
CA ILE A 56 -2.51 8.39 11.31
C ILE A 56 -1.67 8.06 12.55
N HIS A 57 -2.17 7.16 13.39
CA HIS A 57 -1.55 6.79 14.66
C HIS A 57 -0.53 5.63 14.54
N GLY A 58 -0.27 5.12 13.33
CA GLY A 58 0.65 4.00 13.12
C GLY A 58 0.17 2.70 13.79
N LYS A 59 -1.15 2.51 13.86
CA LYS A 59 -1.86 1.34 14.40
C LYS A 59 -2.57 0.53 13.31
N LYS A 60 -2.55 0.99 12.05
CA LYS A 60 -3.15 0.26 10.93
C LYS A 60 -2.36 -1.02 10.71
N GLU A 61 -3.00 -2.16 10.94
CA GLU A 61 -2.44 -3.47 10.66
C GLU A 61 -2.60 -3.83 9.18
N TRP A 62 -1.55 -4.43 8.64
CA TRP A 62 -1.54 -5.10 7.36
C TRP A 62 -1.21 -6.57 7.56
N ASN A 63 -2.01 -7.42 6.92
CA ASN A 63 -1.75 -8.85 6.89
C ASN A 63 -0.90 -9.14 5.66
N GLY A 64 0.24 -9.79 5.87
CA GLY A 64 1.07 -10.33 4.82
C GLY A 64 1.64 -11.66 5.25
N SER A 65 2.74 -12.05 4.63
CA SER A 65 3.45 -13.29 4.96
C SER A 65 4.95 -13.07 4.87
N VAL A 66 5.71 -13.68 5.77
CA VAL A 66 7.15 -13.85 5.61
C VAL A 66 7.37 -15.23 5.02
N ILE A 67 8.03 -15.28 3.86
CA ILE A 67 8.22 -16.46 3.04
C ILE A 67 9.71 -16.72 2.86
N LYS A 68 10.13 -17.98 3.00
CA LYS A 68 11.51 -18.42 2.86
C LYS A 68 11.81 -18.85 1.43
N PHE A 69 12.78 -18.18 0.82
CA PHE A 69 13.30 -18.47 -0.51
C PHE A 69 14.66 -19.16 -0.37
N ALA A 70 14.69 -20.47 -0.55
CA ALA A 70 15.92 -21.26 -0.45
C ALA A 70 16.82 -21.03 -1.68
N MET A 71 18.13 -20.87 -1.45
CA MET A 71 19.11 -20.79 -2.53
C MET A 71 19.17 -22.12 -3.29
N HIS A 72 19.14 -22.06 -4.61
CA HIS A 72 19.11 -23.24 -5.46
C HIS A 72 20.40 -24.05 -5.32
N GLU A 73 21.53 -23.35 -5.32
CA GLU A 73 22.88 -23.88 -5.26
C GLU A 73 23.20 -24.49 -3.88
N ASN A 74 22.58 -23.98 -2.82
CA ASN A 74 22.69 -24.54 -1.47
C ASN A 74 21.42 -24.28 -0.64
N LYS A 75 20.55 -25.30 -0.57
CA LYS A 75 19.24 -25.23 0.11
C LYS A 75 19.30 -24.99 1.62
N LYS A 76 20.49 -25.00 2.25
CA LYS A 76 20.66 -24.63 3.67
C LYS A 76 20.67 -23.12 3.88
N ILE A 77 20.90 -22.35 2.82
CA ILE A 77 20.88 -20.89 2.82
C ILE A 77 19.54 -20.44 2.25
N SER A 78 18.88 -19.49 2.91
CA SER A 78 17.61 -18.93 2.47
C SER A 78 17.52 -17.44 2.75
N LEU A 79 16.65 -16.77 2.01
CA LEU A 79 16.22 -15.39 2.26
C LEU A 79 14.81 -15.39 2.83
N ASP A 80 14.60 -14.63 3.90
CA ASP A 80 13.27 -14.36 4.41
C ASP A 80 12.75 -13.09 3.71
N VAL A 81 11.64 -13.23 3.00
CA VAL A 81 11.04 -12.15 2.22
C VAL A 81 9.63 -11.90 2.72
N TYR A 82 9.34 -10.66 3.07
CA TYR A 82 7.98 -10.25 3.37
C TYR A 82 7.22 -9.92 2.09
N LEU A 83 5.98 -10.38 2.03
CA LEU A 83 5.07 -10.10 0.92
C LEU A 83 3.70 -9.73 1.50
N ARG A 84 3.27 -8.47 1.27
CA ARG A 84 1.94 -7.98 1.67
C ARG A 84 0.81 -8.70 0.92
N ARG A 85 1.10 -9.14 -0.30
CA ARG A 85 0.12 -9.75 -1.22
C ARG A 85 0.59 -11.16 -1.60
N PRO A 86 0.44 -12.16 -0.71
CA PRO A 86 0.90 -13.51 -0.99
C PRO A 86 0.23 -14.15 -2.21
N GLU A 87 -0.96 -13.69 -2.59
CA GLU A 87 -1.70 -14.19 -3.74
C GLU A 87 -1.00 -13.96 -5.08
N ILE A 88 -0.14 -12.94 -5.19
CA ILE A 88 0.57 -12.60 -6.44
C ILE A 88 1.97 -13.24 -6.54
N ILE A 89 2.32 -14.16 -5.64
CA ILE A 89 3.66 -14.76 -5.56
C ILE A 89 4.10 -15.49 -6.85
N PHE A 90 3.16 -15.99 -7.66
CA PHE A 90 3.45 -16.61 -8.96
C PHE A 90 3.96 -15.61 -10.00
N GLY A 91 3.70 -14.30 -9.79
CA GLY A 91 4.19 -13.23 -10.64
C GLY A 91 5.64 -12.85 -10.34
N ALA A 92 6.27 -13.47 -9.34
CA ALA A 92 7.64 -13.16 -8.97
C ALA A 92 8.63 -13.64 -10.04
N THR A 93 9.55 -12.76 -10.46
CA THR A 93 10.52 -13.07 -11.51
C THR A 93 11.97 -12.79 -11.14
N PHE A 94 12.23 -12.14 -10.01
CA PHE A 94 13.57 -11.95 -9.44
C PHE A 94 13.50 -11.65 -7.95
N VAL A 95 14.65 -11.67 -7.27
CA VAL A 95 14.79 -11.19 -5.89
C VAL A 95 15.95 -10.20 -5.83
N THR A 96 15.76 -9.07 -5.16
CA THR A 96 16.83 -8.11 -4.86
C THR A 96 17.21 -8.13 -3.40
N ILE A 97 18.50 -8.01 -3.14
CA ILE A 97 19.08 -7.93 -1.81
C ILE A 97 19.79 -6.58 -1.68
N SER A 98 19.65 -5.93 -0.53
CA SER A 98 20.39 -4.71 -0.21
C SER A 98 21.90 -5.01 -0.09
N PRO A 99 22.78 -4.10 -0.55
CA PRO A 99 24.22 -4.17 -0.30
C PRO A 99 24.65 -4.42 1.15
N ASP A 100 23.80 -4.07 2.13
CA ASP A 100 24.10 -4.23 3.57
C ASP A 100 23.47 -5.50 4.18
N HIS A 101 23.06 -6.45 3.34
CA HIS A 101 22.48 -7.72 3.80
C HIS A 101 23.56 -8.68 4.32
N GLU A 102 23.35 -9.21 5.51
CA GLU A 102 24.33 -10.05 6.23
C GLU A 102 24.70 -11.32 5.45
N SER A 103 23.72 -11.97 4.84
CA SER A 103 23.95 -13.17 4.03
C SER A 103 24.49 -12.90 2.62
N LEU A 104 24.64 -11.62 2.21
CA LEU A 104 25.05 -11.27 0.84
C LEU A 104 26.30 -12.02 0.35
N PRO A 105 27.38 -12.16 1.14
CA PRO A 105 28.59 -12.88 0.69
C PRO A 105 28.33 -14.32 0.27
N SER A 106 27.27 -14.96 0.79
CA SER A 106 26.93 -16.34 0.47
C SER A 106 26.23 -16.51 -0.88
N PHE A 107 25.71 -15.42 -1.45
CA PHE A 107 25.01 -15.42 -2.75
C PHE A 107 25.90 -15.01 -3.92
N ILE A 108 27.14 -14.60 -3.67
CA ILE A 108 28.08 -14.11 -4.70
C ILE A 108 28.90 -15.29 -5.21
N THR A 109 28.74 -15.62 -6.50
CA THR A 109 29.60 -16.63 -7.14
C THR A 109 30.98 -16.05 -7.46
N SER A 110 31.96 -16.94 -7.65
CA SER A 110 33.34 -16.54 -8.01
C SER A 110 33.38 -15.63 -9.24
N ASP A 111 32.54 -15.92 -10.22
CA ASP A 111 32.54 -15.27 -11.52
C ASP A 111 31.94 -13.86 -11.45
N GLN A 112 31.01 -13.64 -10.51
CA GLN A 112 30.36 -12.35 -10.31
C GLN A 112 31.07 -11.46 -9.30
N LYS A 113 32.02 -12.01 -8.52
CA LYS A 113 32.71 -11.30 -7.43
C LYS A 113 33.26 -9.94 -7.85
N LYS A 114 33.97 -9.87 -8.98
CA LYS A 114 34.58 -8.61 -9.44
C LYS A 114 33.52 -7.53 -9.78
N LEU A 115 32.42 -7.92 -10.41
CA LEU A 115 31.33 -6.99 -10.75
C LEU A 115 30.60 -6.52 -9.48
N VAL A 116 30.36 -7.44 -8.55
CA VAL A 116 29.74 -7.13 -7.26
C VAL A 116 30.63 -6.21 -6.42
N ASP A 117 31.92 -6.50 -6.29
CA ASP A 117 32.86 -5.69 -5.51
C ASP A 117 32.95 -4.25 -6.08
N ASN A 118 32.95 -4.10 -7.40
CA ASN A 118 32.90 -2.80 -8.06
C ASN A 118 31.60 -2.05 -7.73
N TYR A 119 30.45 -2.72 -7.79
CA TYR A 119 29.17 -2.12 -7.43
C TYR A 119 29.13 -1.69 -5.96
N LEU A 120 29.53 -2.57 -5.04
CA LEU A 120 29.62 -2.27 -3.61
C LEU A 120 30.54 -1.09 -3.33
N ALA A 121 31.64 -0.93 -4.07
CA ALA A 121 32.52 0.24 -3.96
C ALA A 121 31.83 1.55 -4.38
N THR A 122 30.97 1.53 -5.41
CA THR A 122 30.18 2.71 -5.79
C THR A 122 29.11 3.07 -4.76
N VAL A 123 28.58 2.07 -4.07
CA VAL A 123 27.53 2.23 -3.05
C VAL A 123 28.13 2.68 -1.71
N LYS A 124 29.33 2.21 -1.35
CA LYS A 124 29.99 2.50 -0.05
C LYS A 124 30.19 3.98 0.22
N ASN A 125 30.30 4.80 -0.82
CA ASN A 125 30.48 6.25 -0.71
C ASN A 125 29.16 7.01 -0.58
N LYS A 126 28.01 6.31 -0.65
CA LYS A 126 26.69 6.89 -0.51
C LYS A 126 26.11 6.54 0.85
N SER A 127 25.56 7.52 1.53
CA SER A 127 24.72 7.32 2.71
C SER A 127 23.46 6.52 2.36
N LEU A 128 22.86 5.82 3.35
CA LEU A 128 21.54 5.17 3.17
C LEU A 128 20.50 6.15 2.62
N TYR A 129 20.60 7.42 3.00
CA TYR A 129 19.75 8.50 2.51
C TYR A 129 19.93 8.76 1.00
N GLU A 130 21.17 8.95 0.54
CA GLU A 130 21.44 9.19 -0.88
C GLU A 130 21.01 8.00 -1.74
N ARG A 131 21.08 6.79 -1.20
CA ARG A 131 20.66 5.53 -1.84
C ARG A 131 19.14 5.41 -1.92
N GLN A 132 18.41 5.89 -0.92
CA GLN A 132 16.94 5.92 -0.93
C GLN A 132 16.39 6.99 -1.87
N MET A 133 17.00 8.18 -1.92
CA MET A 133 16.55 9.29 -2.77
C MET A 133 16.87 9.09 -4.24
N ASN A 134 18.05 8.54 -4.52
CA ASN A 134 18.55 8.30 -5.87
C ASN A 134 18.64 6.80 -6.11
N SER A 135 17.60 6.04 -5.74
CA SER A 135 17.56 4.61 -6.02
C SER A 135 17.65 4.43 -7.54
N THR A 136 18.77 3.87 -7.99
CA THR A 136 18.98 3.60 -9.41
C THR A 136 18.27 2.31 -9.78
N LEU A 137 17.81 2.20 -11.02
CA LEU A 137 17.36 0.93 -11.59
C LEU A 137 18.52 -0.06 -11.79
N GLU A 138 19.75 0.38 -11.52
CA GLU A 138 20.95 -0.45 -11.60
C GLU A 138 20.96 -1.50 -10.49
N GLY A 139 21.29 -2.72 -10.89
CA GLY A 139 21.53 -3.83 -9.99
C GLY A 139 22.53 -4.79 -10.62
N VAL A 140 23.22 -5.56 -9.79
CA VAL A 140 24.22 -6.54 -10.25
C VAL A 140 23.75 -7.93 -9.91
N PHE A 141 23.70 -8.80 -10.92
CA PHE A 141 23.37 -10.21 -10.73
C PHE A 141 24.46 -10.90 -9.90
N THR A 142 24.06 -11.64 -8.87
CA THR A 142 25.04 -12.28 -7.95
C THR A 142 25.59 -13.59 -8.48
N GLY A 143 25.00 -14.15 -9.53
CA GLY A 143 25.32 -15.48 -10.03
C GLY A 143 24.51 -16.60 -9.38
N SER A 144 23.73 -16.29 -8.34
CA SER A 144 22.93 -17.27 -7.60
C SER A 144 21.45 -17.11 -7.88
N HIS A 145 20.70 -18.18 -7.63
CA HIS A 145 19.25 -18.22 -7.76
C HIS A 145 18.61 -18.63 -6.45
N VAL A 146 17.38 -18.18 -6.23
CA VAL A 146 16.51 -18.70 -5.17
C VAL A 146 15.29 -19.36 -5.77
N ILE A 147 14.75 -20.34 -5.05
CA ILE A 147 13.58 -21.10 -5.47
C ILE A 147 12.34 -20.42 -4.89
N ASN A 148 11.38 -20.07 -5.75
CA ASN A 148 10.05 -19.68 -5.29
C ASN A 148 9.37 -20.89 -4.62
N PRO A 149 9.03 -20.84 -3.32
CA PRO A 149 8.54 -22.01 -2.59
C PRO A 149 7.17 -22.48 -3.08
N VAL A 150 6.40 -21.61 -3.74
CA VAL A 150 5.05 -21.91 -4.23
C VAL A 150 5.09 -22.31 -5.71
N SER A 151 5.66 -21.48 -6.60
CA SER A 151 5.73 -21.80 -8.03
C SER A 151 6.84 -22.78 -8.42
N LYS A 152 7.83 -22.99 -7.54
CA LYS A 152 9.05 -23.80 -7.77
C LYS A 152 9.99 -23.25 -8.84
N GLU A 153 9.73 -22.06 -9.36
CA GLU A 153 10.58 -21.41 -10.35
C GLU A 153 11.87 -20.87 -9.74
N LEU A 154 12.93 -20.81 -10.54
CA LEU A 154 14.20 -20.20 -10.18
C LEU A 154 14.14 -18.70 -10.42
N LEU A 155 14.45 -17.92 -9.39
CA LEU A 155 14.49 -16.47 -9.43
C LEU A 155 15.95 -16.02 -9.30
N PRO A 156 16.48 -15.25 -10.27
CA PRO A 156 17.82 -14.70 -10.16
C PRO A 156 17.90 -13.71 -8.99
N VAL A 157 19.03 -13.74 -8.29
CA VAL A 157 19.31 -12.83 -7.18
C VAL A 157 20.15 -11.65 -7.67
N TYR A 158 19.68 -10.44 -7.40
CA TYR A 158 20.35 -9.19 -7.73
C TYR A 158 20.71 -8.42 -6.46
N ILE A 159 21.79 -7.64 -6.53
CA ILE A 159 22.13 -6.63 -5.52
C ILE A 159 21.67 -5.30 -6.06
N SER A 160 20.85 -4.58 -5.29
CA SER A 160 20.47 -3.23 -5.66
C SER A 160 20.02 -2.42 -4.46
N ASP A 161 20.34 -1.13 -4.47
CA ASP A 161 19.77 -0.13 -3.54
C ASP A 161 18.25 0.02 -3.68
N TYR A 162 17.70 -0.45 -4.80
CA TYR A 162 16.28 -0.66 -5.02
C TYR A 162 15.59 -1.45 -3.90
N ALA A 163 16.29 -2.38 -3.25
CA ALA A 163 15.71 -3.19 -2.18
C ALA A 163 15.33 -2.39 -0.91
N ILE A 164 15.82 -1.14 -0.77
CA ILE A 164 15.78 -0.34 0.48
C ILE A 164 14.51 0.54 0.59
N GLU A 165 13.72 0.68 -0.47
CA GLU A 165 12.55 1.58 -0.45
C GLU A 165 11.28 0.97 0.19
N CYS A 166 11.04 1.41 1.43
CA CYS A 166 9.77 1.87 2.02
C CYS A 166 8.48 1.03 1.91
N PHE A 167 8.55 -0.31 1.96
CA PHE A 167 7.33 -1.11 2.21
C PHE A 167 7.45 -2.20 3.28
N ASP A 168 8.53 -2.20 4.06
CA ASP A 168 8.67 -3.14 5.17
C ASP A 168 9.53 -2.53 6.26
N SER A 169 8.98 -2.46 7.47
CA SER A 169 9.67 -1.82 8.59
C SER A 169 10.69 -2.73 9.29
N ARG A 170 10.77 -4.02 8.96
CA ARG A 170 11.62 -4.96 9.73
C ARG A 170 12.32 -6.03 8.89
N HIS A 171 11.91 -6.27 7.64
CA HIS A 171 12.56 -7.22 6.73
C HIS A 171 13.13 -6.58 5.44
N SER A 172 13.34 -5.25 5.47
CA SER A 172 13.78 -4.34 4.40
C SER A 172 15.09 -4.67 3.65
N LYS A 173 15.80 -5.76 3.96
CA LYS A 173 17.05 -6.07 3.26
C LYS A 173 16.85 -6.96 2.03
N THR A 174 15.64 -7.49 1.81
CA THR A 174 15.32 -8.31 0.64
C THR A 174 13.95 -7.94 0.09
N ARG A 175 13.84 -7.87 -1.24
CA ARG A 175 12.61 -7.59 -1.96
C ARG A 175 12.38 -8.63 -3.05
N ILE A 176 11.14 -9.07 -3.19
CA ILE A 176 10.73 -9.91 -4.32
C ILE A 176 10.15 -9.04 -5.44
N GLY A 177 10.68 -9.26 -6.65
CA GLY A 177 10.25 -8.53 -7.83
C GLY A 177 9.01 -9.15 -8.44
N ILE A 178 7.89 -8.44 -8.45
CA ILE A 178 6.63 -8.84 -9.09
C ILE A 178 6.22 -7.78 -10.13
N PRO A 179 6.88 -7.76 -11.31
CA PRO A 179 6.85 -6.62 -12.23
C PRO A 179 5.46 -6.23 -12.72
N ALA A 180 4.60 -7.21 -13.01
CA ALA A 180 3.31 -6.90 -13.61
C ALA A 180 2.37 -6.12 -12.66
N HIS A 181 2.62 -6.13 -11.35
CA HIS A 181 1.73 -5.52 -10.34
C HIS A 181 2.44 -4.51 -9.45
N ASN A 182 3.64 -4.07 -9.83
CA ASN A 182 4.40 -3.03 -9.13
C ASN A 182 5.23 -2.22 -10.14
N SER A 183 5.00 -0.91 -10.20
CA SER A 183 5.65 -0.03 -11.18
C SER A 183 7.17 0.01 -11.07
N LYS A 184 7.73 -0.01 -9.86
CA LYS A 184 9.19 -0.01 -9.71
C LYS A 184 9.80 -1.37 -10.07
N ASP A 185 9.14 -2.47 -9.71
CA ASP A 185 9.59 -3.81 -10.11
C ASP A 185 9.51 -3.95 -11.64
N PHE A 186 8.54 -3.29 -12.27
CA PHE A 186 8.38 -3.21 -13.73
C PHE A 186 9.52 -2.46 -14.40
N ASP A 187 9.89 -1.29 -13.89
CA ASP A 187 11.01 -0.50 -14.43
C ASP A 187 12.34 -1.23 -14.28
N PHE A 188 12.56 -1.86 -13.11
CA PHE A 188 13.74 -2.69 -12.87
C PHE A 188 13.77 -3.90 -13.82
N ALA A 189 12.65 -4.60 -13.98
CA ALA A 189 12.55 -5.73 -14.89
C ALA A 189 12.80 -5.32 -16.34
N LYS A 190 12.28 -4.18 -16.80
CA LYS A 190 12.56 -3.65 -18.13
C LYS A 190 14.03 -3.33 -18.32
N PHE A 191 14.66 -2.67 -17.35
CA PHE A 191 16.07 -2.31 -17.40
C PHE A 191 16.98 -3.55 -17.51
N HIS A 192 16.71 -4.57 -16.70
CA HIS A 192 17.48 -5.83 -16.67
C HIS A 192 16.99 -6.90 -17.64
N LYS A 193 15.96 -6.61 -18.46
CA LYS A 193 15.31 -7.54 -19.39
C LYS A 193 14.82 -8.83 -18.72
N LEU A 194 14.27 -8.69 -17.51
CA LEU A 194 13.71 -9.79 -16.74
C LEU A 194 12.26 -10.09 -17.17
N PRO A 195 11.78 -11.33 -16.98
CA PRO A 195 10.41 -11.68 -17.32
C PRO A 195 9.38 -10.84 -16.55
N ILE A 196 8.24 -10.58 -17.17
CA ILE A 196 7.10 -9.88 -16.58
C ILE A 196 5.89 -10.82 -16.69
N LYS A 197 5.33 -11.22 -15.54
CA LYS A 197 4.24 -12.21 -15.47
C LYS A 197 2.98 -11.62 -14.86
N ILE A 198 1.92 -11.52 -15.64
CA ILE A 198 0.59 -11.16 -15.14
C ILE A 198 0.01 -12.36 -14.38
N VAL A 199 -0.48 -12.10 -13.16
CA VAL A 199 -1.11 -13.10 -12.28
C VAL A 199 -2.43 -12.63 -11.67
N VAL A 200 -2.85 -11.42 -12.02
CA VAL A 200 -4.13 -10.84 -11.64
C VAL A 200 -4.73 -10.26 -12.90
N ALA A 201 -6.00 -10.59 -13.16
CA ALA A 201 -6.73 -10.05 -14.29
C ALA A 201 -8.15 -9.63 -13.85
N PRO A 202 -8.72 -8.59 -14.48
CA PRO A 202 -10.15 -8.29 -14.32
C PRO A 202 -10.99 -9.50 -14.76
N PRO A 203 -12.22 -9.64 -14.24
CA PRO A 203 -13.06 -10.77 -14.56
C PRO A 203 -13.42 -10.74 -16.05
N ALA A 204 -13.50 -11.90 -16.68
CA ALA A 204 -13.93 -11.99 -18.07
C ALA A 204 -15.37 -11.45 -18.19
N LYS A 205 -15.58 -10.40 -19.00
CA LYS A 205 -16.94 -9.95 -19.34
C LYS A 205 -17.57 -10.99 -20.28
N GLU A 206 -18.76 -11.48 -19.94
CA GLU A 206 -19.48 -12.53 -20.68
C GLU A 206 -19.80 -12.20 -22.15
N SER A 207 -19.54 -10.96 -22.63
CA SER A 207 -19.83 -10.57 -24.02
C SER A 207 -18.70 -10.78 -25.03
N ASP A 208 -17.47 -11.11 -24.61
CA ASP A 208 -16.34 -11.32 -25.54
C ASP A 208 -15.91 -12.80 -25.56
N SER A 209 -16.72 -13.64 -26.21
CA SER A 209 -16.45 -15.07 -26.48
C SER A 209 -15.20 -15.34 -27.37
N THR A 210 -14.35 -14.34 -27.57
CA THR A 210 -13.07 -14.41 -28.30
C THR A 210 -11.84 -14.05 -27.45
N THR A 211 -11.96 -13.86 -26.12
CA THR A 211 -10.84 -13.37 -25.27
C THR A 211 -10.08 -14.43 -24.45
N THR A 212 -10.20 -15.72 -24.75
CA THR A 212 -9.22 -16.72 -24.25
C THR A 212 -7.83 -16.57 -24.88
N THR A 213 -7.75 -15.91 -26.03
CA THR A 213 -6.55 -15.26 -26.56
C THR A 213 -6.58 -13.81 -26.10
N ASN A 214 -5.95 -13.40 -24.99
CA ASN A 214 -4.63 -12.76 -25.04
C ASN A 214 -4.22 -12.16 -23.67
N LEU A 215 -4.28 -12.92 -22.58
CA LEU A 215 -3.66 -12.52 -21.31
C LEU A 215 -2.12 -12.60 -21.39
N ALA A 216 -1.59 -13.60 -22.09
CA ALA A 216 -0.16 -13.72 -22.38
C ALA A 216 0.34 -12.61 -23.31
N ASP A 217 -0.43 -12.27 -24.35
CA ASP A 217 -0.12 -11.14 -25.24
C ASP A 217 -0.27 -9.79 -24.52
N LYS A 218 -1.22 -9.66 -23.58
CA LYS A 218 -1.29 -8.49 -22.68
C LYS A 218 -0.05 -8.33 -21.82
N ALA A 219 0.52 -9.42 -21.29
CA ALA A 219 1.75 -9.38 -20.49
C ALA A 219 2.96 -8.88 -21.30
N ASN A 220 3.08 -9.33 -22.55
CA ASN A 220 4.09 -8.85 -23.49
C ASN A 220 3.80 -7.43 -24.02
N SER A 221 2.55 -6.95 -23.95
CA SER A 221 2.15 -5.61 -24.38
C SER A 221 1.97 -4.60 -23.24
N LEU A 222 2.25 -4.97 -21.97
CA LEU A 222 2.13 -4.04 -20.85
C LEU A 222 3.11 -2.87 -21.07
N LYS A 223 2.54 -1.65 -21.20
CA LYS A 223 3.35 -0.43 -21.23
C LYS A 223 3.79 -0.02 -19.83
N GLU A 224 2.99 -0.37 -18.82
CA GLU A 224 3.16 -0.07 -17.39
C GLU A 224 2.66 -1.23 -16.52
N ALA A 225 3.01 -1.23 -15.23
CA ALA A 225 2.48 -2.20 -14.26
C ALA A 225 0.97 -2.04 -14.11
N TYR A 226 0.24 -3.15 -14.03
CA TYR A 226 -1.17 -3.15 -13.72
C TYR A 226 -1.36 -2.85 -12.23
N LEU A 227 -1.86 -1.65 -11.93
CA LEU A 227 -2.20 -1.20 -10.57
C LEU A 227 -3.73 -1.08 -10.38
N GLY A 228 -4.51 -1.72 -11.26
CA GLY A 228 -5.96 -1.51 -11.39
C GLY A 228 -6.81 -2.00 -10.22
N GLU A 229 -8.11 -1.72 -10.27
CA GLU A 229 -9.10 -2.03 -9.22
C GLU A 229 -9.20 -3.54 -8.95
N TYR A 230 -8.53 -3.98 -7.88
CA TYR A 230 -8.36 -5.39 -7.52
C TYR A 230 -9.63 -6.09 -7.03
N ARG A 231 -10.71 -5.35 -6.75
CA ARG A 231 -11.93 -5.89 -6.12
C ARG A 231 -12.67 -6.92 -6.96
N GLU A 232 -12.65 -6.77 -8.28
CA GLU A 232 -13.32 -7.69 -9.20
C GLU A 232 -12.35 -8.66 -9.89
N CYS A 233 -11.04 -8.51 -9.62
CA CYS A 233 -10.02 -9.29 -10.29
C CYS A 233 -9.94 -10.73 -9.74
N THR A 234 -9.60 -11.66 -10.62
CA THR A 234 -9.31 -13.06 -10.30
C THR A 234 -7.84 -13.37 -10.51
N ILE A 235 -7.35 -14.39 -9.80
CA ILE A 235 -6.01 -14.92 -10.03
C ILE A 235 -5.95 -15.68 -11.37
N VAL A 236 -4.88 -15.43 -12.12
CA VAL A 236 -4.57 -16.10 -13.39
C VAL A 236 -3.10 -16.52 -13.42
N ASN A 237 -2.72 -17.43 -14.33
CA ASN A 237 -1.34 -17.89 -14.53
C ASN A 237 -0.61 -18.32 -13.24
N SER A 238 -1.36 -18.83 -12.26
CA SER A 238 -0.89 -19.18 -10.92
C SER A 238 -1.24 -20.62 -10.54
N GLY A 239 -1.50 -21.46 -11.54
CA GLY A 239 -1.71 -22.90 -11.39
C GLY A 239 -2.87 -23.21 -10.45
N GLN A 240 -2.58 -23.80 -9.30
CA GLN A 240 -3.59 -24.21 -8.30
C GLN A 240 -4.38 -23.05 -7.67
N LEU A 241 -4.01 -21.80 -7.94
CA LEU A 241 -4.69 -20.61 -7.46
C LEU A 241 -5.60 -19.97 -8.52
N ASP A 242 -5.55 -20.44 -9.77
CA ASP A 242 -6.32 -19.85 -10.87
C ASP A 242 -7.82 -19.83 -10.56
N THR A 243 -8.51 -18.79 -11.02
CA THR A 243 -9.94 -18.50 -10.83
C THR A 243 -10.38 -18.15 -9.40
N LEU A 244 -9.49 -18.31 -8.40
CA LEU A 244 -9.80 -17.90 -7.04
C LEU A 244 -9.90 -16.38 -6.92
N SER A 245 -10.71 -15.94 -5.95
CA SER A 245 -10.68 -14.55 -5.49
C SER A 245 -9.30 -14.24 -4.89
N LEU A 246 -8.88 -12.98 -4.94
CA LEU A 246 -7.59 -12.55 -4.36
C LEU A 246 -7.47 -12.94 -2.88
N LYS A 247 -8.57 -12.83 -2.14
CA LYS A 247 -8.62 -13.17 -0.71
C LYS A 247 -8.44 -14.67 -0.47
N ASP A 248 -9.14 -15.51 -1.23
CA ASP A 248 -9.06 -16.96 -1.06
C ASP A 248 -7.69 -17.49 -1.50
N ALA A 249 -7.14 -16.93 -2.58
CA ALA A 249 -5.78 -17.23 -3.03
C ALA A 249 -4.73 -16.83 -1.99
N ALA A 250 -4.86 -15.65 -1.37
CA ALA A 250 -3.95 -15.20 -0.31
C ALA A 250 -3.96 -16.17 0.87
N ASN A 251 -5.16 -16.56 1.34
CA ASN A 251 -5.31 -17.53 2.42
C ASN A 251 -4.69 -18.88 2.06
N LYS A 252 -4.95 -19.39 0.84
CA LYS A 252 -4.41 -20.67 0.37
C LYS A 252 -2.89 -20.68 0.28
N VAL A 253 -2.27 -19.56 -0.12
CA VAL A 253 -0.81 -19.41 -0.09
C VAL A 253 -0.29 -19.42 1.34
N ILE A 254 -0.91 -18.68 2.25
CA ILE A 254 -0.50 -18.62 3.66
C ILE A 254 -0.59 -20.01 4.32
N GLU A 255 -1.70 -20.73 4.11
CA GLU A 255 -1.89 -22.09 4.61
C GLU A 255 -0.82 -23.04 4.06
N TYR A 256 -0.52 -22.94 2.76
CA TYR A 256 0.50 -23.79 2.13
C TYR A 256 1.90 -23.51 2.68
N ILE A 257 2.31 -22.25 2.85
CA ILE A 257 3.66 -21.95 3.37
C ILE A 257 3.81 -22.38 4.83
N GLU A 258 2.75 -22.26 5.65
CA GLU A 258 2.76 -22.68 7.05
C GLU A 258 2.82 -24.20 7.17
N ALA A 259 1.97 -24.92 6.43
CA ALA A 259 1.93 -26.39 6.45
C ALA A 259 3.27 -27.02 6.03
N ASN A 260 4.04 -26.34 5.18
CA ASN A 260 5.32 -26.83 4.66
C ASN A 260 6.54 -26.23 5.37
N ASN A 261 6.37 -25.44 6.44
CA ASN A 261 7.45 -24.71 7.13
C ASN A 261 8.27 -23.77 6.21
N LEU A 262 7.64 -23.27 5.15
CA LEU A 262 8.22 -22.36 4.15
C LEU A 262 7.97 -20.89 4.48
N GLY A 263 7.29 -20.59 5.58
CA GLY A 263 6.95 -19.24 5.98
C GLY A 263 5.86 -19.20 7.03
N LYS A 264 5.34 -18.00 7.30
CA LYS A 264 4.22 -17.79 8.22
C LYS A 264 3.45 -16.52 7.88
N ALA A 265 2.20 -16.47 8.30
CA ALA A 265 1.44 -15.22 8.36
C ALA A 265 2.20 -14.19 9.21
N HIS A 266 2.22 -12.94 8.75
CA HIS A 266 2.85 -11.85 9.46
C HIS A 266 1.92 -10.64 9.48
N LYS A 267 1.86 -9.98 10.64
CA LYS A 267 1.12 -8.74 10.82
C LYS A 267 2.09 -7.62 11.11
N GLU A 268 1.94 -6.55 10.37
CA GLU A 268 2.75 -5.35 10.55
C GLU A 268 1.90 -4.11 10.73
N PHE A 269 2.36 -3.22 11.61
CA PHE A 269 1.78 -1.90 11.77
C PHE A 269 2.40 -0.96 10.74
N LEU A 270 1.56 -0.25 10.01
CA LEU A 270 2.01 0.71 9.03
C LEU A 270 2.70 1.90 9.70
N LYS A 271 4.01 2.01 9.51
CA LYS A 271 4.87 3.08 10.02
C LYS A 271 5.92 3.42 8.97
N TYR A 272 6.48 4.62 9.06
CA TYR A 272 7.43 5.11 8.08
C TYR A 272 8.81 5.27 8.71
N PHE A 273 9.82 4.86 7.96
CA PHE A 273 11.21 4.94 8.40
C PHE A 273 11.76 6.35 8.26
N TYR A 274 12.29 6.89 9.33
CA TYR A 274 12.99 8.18 9.35
C TYR A 274 14.11 8.10 10.39
N ASN A 275 15.34 8.51 10.04
CA ASN A 275 16.49 8.52 10.97
C ASN A 275 16.64 7.24 11.83
N ASN A 276 16.67 6.07 11.20
CA ASN A 276 16.85 4.76 11.87
C ASN A 276 15.73 4.34 12.84
N GLN A 277 14.57 4.98 12.79
CA GLN A 277 13.41 4.63 13.61
C GLN A 277 12.11 4.70 12.81
N TYR A 278 11.07 4.07 13.34
CA TYR A 278 9.75 4.00 12.71
C TYR A 278 8.76 4.92 13.40
N TYR A 279 8.12 5.77 12.61
CA TYR A 279 7.22 6.81 13.08
C TYR A 279 5.82 6.66 12.48
N SER A 280 4.81 7.08 13.25
CA SER A 280 3.46 7.28 12.73
C SER A 280 3.38 8.57 11.90
N ILE A 281 2.34 8.74 11.08
CA ILE A 281 2.09 10.02 10.39
C ILE A 281 2.05 11.17 11.41
N LYS A 282 1.36 10.96 12.54
CA LYS A 282 1.27 11.94 13.63
C LYS A 282 2.63 12.38 14.15
N ASP A 283 3.58 11.47 14.29
CA ASP A 283 4.92 11.81 14.76
C ASP A 283 5.73 12.53 13.68
N ILE A 284 5.58 12.12 12.42
CA ILE A 284 6.24 12.76 11.27
C ILE A 284 5.77 14.20 11.09
N VAL A 285 4.48 14.50 11.32
CA VAL A 285 3.98 15.88 11.31
C VAL A 285 4.68 16.76 12.35
N LYS A 286 5.03 16.22 13.52
CA LYS A 286 5.79 16.97 14.53
C LYS A 286 7.21 17.23 14.05
N ILE A 287 7.85 16.24 13.44
CA ILE A 287 9.19 16.35 12.85
C ILE A 287 9.20 17.42 11.75
N GLU A 288 8.26 17.33 10.79
CA GLU A 288 8.10 18.30 9.70
C GLU A 288 7.87 19.72 10.23
N SER A 289 6.99 19.87 11.22
CA SER A 289 6.71 21.17 11.85
C SER A 289 7.92 21.75 12.58
N ALA A 290 8.78 20.93 13.18
CA ALA A 290 10.02 21.37 13.81
C ALA A 290 11.05 21.82 12.76
N LEU A 291 11.14 21.13 11.63
CA LEU A 291 12.04 21.49 10.52
C LEU A 291 11.65 22.82 9.86
N HIS A 292 10.36 23.12 9.75
CA HIS A 292 9.91 24.41 9.20
C HIS A 292 10.22 25.61 10.09
N LYS A 293 10.42 25.42 11.40
CA LYS A 293 10.75 26.51 12.34
C LYS A 293 12.22 26.94 12.27
N ASN A 294 13.10 26.12 11.68
CA ASN A 294 14.51 26.45 11.50
C ASN A 294 14.76 27.03 10.09
N PRO A 295 15.11 28.32 9.96
CA PRO A 295 15.29 28.97 8.65
C PRO A 295 16.60 28.60 7.94
N THR A 296 17.49 27.86 8.60
CA THR A 296 18.81 27.51 8.06
C THR A 296 18.68 26.53 6.89
N GLN A 297 19.11 26.90 5.69
CA GLN A 297 19.14 26.02 4.51
C GLN A 297 20.46 25.25 4.42
N SER A 298 20.80 24.50 5.48
CA SER A 298 21.94 23.57 5.39
C SER A 298 21.58 22.40 4.47
N GLN A 299 22.58 21.80 3.82
CA GLN A 299 22.39 20.60 2.99
C GLN A 299 21.66 19.49 3.76
N ALA A 300 22.00 19.29 5.04
CA ALA A 300 21.33 18.33 5.92
C ALA A 300 19.82 18.58 6.09
N ILE A 301 19.37 19.84 6.10
CA ILE A 301 17.94 20.18 6.21
C ILE A 301 17.20 19.96 4.88
N ILE A 302 17.87 20.26 3.76
CA ILE A 302 17.35 19.92 2.42
C ILE A 302 17.16 18.42 2.32
N ASP A 303 18.13 17.66 2.81
CA ASP A 303 18.10 16.22 2.76
C ASP A 303 16.95 15.63 3.58
N GLN A 304 16.77 16.11 4.81
CA GLN A 304 15.64 15.74 5.65
C GLN A 304 14.28 16.07 5.01
N LYS A 305 14.16 17.21 4.32
CA LYS A 305 12.93 17.56 3.58
C LYS A 305 12.65 16.61 2.42
N ASN A 306 13.69 16.14 1.73
CA ASN A 306 13.52 15.13 0.68
C ASN A 306 13.04 13.80 1.26
N ILE A 307 13.55 13.36 2.44
CA ILE A 307 13.04 12.18 3.15
C ILE A 307 11.55 12.30 3.40
N LEU A 308 11.11 13.44 3.92
CA LEU A 308 9.69 13.68 4.18
C LEU A 308 8.83 13.61 2.91
N ARG A 309 9.35 14.02 1.75
CA ARG A 309 8.65 13.87 0.46
C ARG A 309 8.51 12.40 0.04
N THR A 310 9.54 11.58 0.19
CA THR A 310 9.44 10.14 -0.13
C THR A 310 8.50 9.42 0.83
N ILE A 311 8.54 9.77 2.11
CA ILE A 311 7.57 9.30 3.11
C ILE A 311 6.15 9.72 2.71
N LEU A 312 5.95 10.96 2.28
CA LEU A 312 4.66 11.46 1.83
C LEU A 312 4.10 10.64 0.67
N VAL A 313 4.90 10.37 -0.37
CA VAL A 313 4.48 9.57 -1.52
C VAL A 313 4.02 8.18 -1.09
N SER A 314 4.75 7.55 -0.16
CA SER A 314 4.39 6.24 0.39
C SER A 314 3.08 6.32 1.19
N ALA A 315 2.96 7.33 2.06
CA ALA A 315 1.78 7.54 2.89
C ALA A 315 0.53 7.89 2.09
N GLN A 316 0.68 8.61 0.98
CA GLN A 316 -0.41 8.87 0.02
C GLN A 316 -0.88 7.58 -0.64
N ALA A 317 0.03 6.69 -1.04
CA ALA A 317 -0.32 5.42 -1.64
C ALA A 317 -1.11 4.54 -0.64
N ASP A 318 -0.62 4.42 0.59
CA ASP A 318 -1.30 3.65 1.65
C ASP A 318 -2.67 4.24 2.01
N PHE A 319 -2.78 5.58 2.04
CA PHE A 319 -4.06 6.26 2.24
C PHE A 319 -5.05 5.96 1.11
N LEU A 320 -4.62 6.10 -0.15
CA LEU A 320 -5.47 5.86 -1.31
C LEU A 320 -5.96 4.41 -1.36
N GLU A 321 -5.15 3.45 -0.92
CA GLU A 321 -5.57 2.05 -0.82
C GLU A 321 -6.63 1.83 0.27
N ILE A 322 -6.52 2.50 1.42
CA ILE A 322 -7.54 2.45 2.46
C ILE A 322 -8.86 3.05 1.96
N VAL A 323 -8.79 4.17 1.25
CA VAL A 323 -9.96 4.94 0.80
C VAL A 323 -10.52 4.46 -0.54
N GLU A 324 -9.83 3.56 -1.25
CA GLU A 324 -10.33 3.00 -2.52
C GLU A 324 -11.71 2.36 -2.37
N LYS A 325 -11.94 1.62 -1.27
CA LYS A 325 -13.26 1.03 -0.97
C LYS A 325 -14.33 2.11 -0.83
N PHE A 326 -14.00 3.21 -0.17
CA PHE A 326 -14.89 4.35 0.00
C PHE A 326 -15.23 4.98 -1.37
N ILE A 327 -14.22 5.28 -2.20
CA ILE A 327 -14.39 5.90 -3.53
C ILE A 327 -15.30 5.05 -4.43
N VAL A 328 -15.06 3.73 -4.49
CA VAL A 328 -15.87 2.80 -5.28
C VAL A 328 -17.31 2.78 -4.78
N ASN A 329 -17.52 2.73 -3.46
CA ASN A 329 -18.84 2.65 -2.86
C ASN A 329 -19.65 3.95 -3.03
N ILE A 330 -19.00 5.11 -3.11
CA ILE A 330 -19.69 6.40 -3.32
C ILE A 330 -19.95 6.74 -4.79
N LYS A 331 -19.44 5.95 -5.75
CA LYS A 331 -19.49 6.28 -7.19
C LYS A 331 -20.89 6.65 -7.69
N ASN A 332 -21.92 5.93 -7.24
CA ASN A 332 -23.32 6.14 -7.65
C ASN A 332 -24.05 7.21 -6.84
N ILE A 333 -23.46 7.69 -5.73
CA ILE A 333 -24.02 8.71 -4.83
C ILE A 333 -23.08 9.91 -4.68
N LYS A 334 -22.17 10.10 -5.64
CA LYS A 334 -21.08 11.08 -5.55
C LYS A 334 -21.59 12.50 -5.34
N SER A 335 -22.61 12.92 -6.09
CA SER A 335 -23.21 14.26 -5.95
C SER A 335 -23.79 14.51 -4.54
N LEU A 336 -24.47 13.50 -3.97
CA LEU A 336 -24.98 13.58 -2.61
C LEU A 336 -23.82 13.67 -1.60
N MET A 337 -22.78 12.86 -1.75
CA MET A 337 -21.62 12.88 -0.85
C MET A 337 -20.90 14.23 -0.88
N ILE A 338 -20.74 14.84 -2.06
CA ILE A 338 -20.16 16.18 -2.19
C ILE A 338 -21.00 17.20 -1.42
N ALA A 339 -22.32 17.21 -1.60
CA ALA A 339 -23.22 18.14 -0.89
C ALA A 339 -23.16 17.96 0.64
N LEU A 340 -23.03 16.72 1.13
CA LEU A 340 -22.89 16.45 2.56
C LEU A 340 -21.54 16.90 3.11
N ILE A 341 -20.47 16.77 2.32
CA ILE A 341 -19.13 17.26 2.68
C ILE A 341 -19.13 18.80 2.73
N GLU A 342 -19.73 19.46 1.74
CA GLU A 342 -19.94 20.92 1.73
C GLU A 342 -20.70 21.42 2.97
N GLU A 343 -21.79 20.74 3.33
CA GLU A 343 -22.57 21.06 4.53
C GLU A 343 -21.71 20.91 5.79
N SER A 344 -21.02 19.78 5.96
CA SER A 344 -20.13 19.53 7.11
C SER A 344 -19.03 20.59 7.21
N CYS A 345 -18.33 20.89 6.11
CA CYS A 345 -17.24 21.87 6.10
C CYS A 345 -17.73 23.29 6.38
N THR A 346 -18.92 23.65 5.89
CA THR A 346 -19.56 24.95 6.17
C THR A 346 -19.90 25.09 7.65
N LEU A 347 -20.54 24.08 8.24
CA LEU A 347 -20.91 24.08 9.67
C LEU A 347 -19.67 24.05 10.59
N ARG A 348 -18.54 23.51 10.11
CA ARG A 348 -17.24 23.53 10.80
C ARG A 348 -16.45 24.83 10.60
N ASN A 349 -16.99 25.81 9.87
CA ASN A 349 -16.30 27.06 9.50
C ASN A 349 -14.94 26.81 8.82
N ASN A 350 -14.86 25.78 7.97
CA ASN A 350 -13.67 25.38 7.22
C ASN A 350 -13.98 25.29 5.71
N PRO A 351 -14.29 26.43 5.04
CA PRO A 351 -14.77 26.44 3.66
C PRO A 351 -13.68 26.22 2.60
N ASP A 352 -12.39 26.32 2.95
CA ASP A 352 -11.26 26.10 2.04
C ASP A 352 -10.34 24.98 2.56
N CYS A 353 -10.92 23.79 2.74
CA CYS A 353 -10.19 22.61 3.19
C CYS A 353 -9.77 21.73 2.00
N TYR A 354 -8.74 20.90 2.22
CA TYR A 354 -8.28 19.95 1.21
C TYR A 354 -9.36 18.92 0.84
N LEU A 355 -10.25 18.58 1.77
CA LEU A 355 -11.35 17.64 1.54
C LEU A 355 -12.35 18.17 0.50
N LEU A 356 -12.71 19.45 0.56
CA LEU A 356 -13.59 20.08 -0.42
C LEU A 356 -12.95 20.15 -1.80
N ARG A 357 -11.68 20.58 -1.87
CA ARG A 357 -10.94 20.61 -3.15
C ARG A 357 -10.88 19.23 -3.80
N TRP A 358 -10.71 18.18 -3.01
CA TRP A 358 -10.72 16.80 -3.50
C TRP A 358 -12.07 16.35 -4.06
N CYS A 359 -13.17 16.91 -3.56
CA CYS A 359 -14.53 16.61 -4.02
C CYS A 359 -14.89 17.28 -5.35
N HIS A 360 -14.29 18.44 -5.63
CA HIS A 360 -14.55 19.23 -6.83
C HIS A 360 -13.48 18.98 -7.90
N PHE A 361 -13.83 18.21 -8.92
CA PHE A 361 -12.95 17.92 -10.06
C PHE A 361 -13.47 18.58 -11.33
N THR A 362 -12.55 19.00 -12.20
CA THR A 362 -12.83 19.31 -13.61
C THR A 362 -12.90 17.98 -14.38
N SER A 363 -13.50 17.96 -15.58
CA SER A 363 -13.75 16.72 -16.34
C SER A 363 -12.52 15.88 -16.68
N ASP A 364 -11.31 16.42 -16.50
CA ASP A 364 -10.08 15.89 -17.07
C ASP A 364 -9.15 15.24 -16.01
N GLU A 365 -9.46 15.30 -14.71
CA GLU A 365 -8.60 14.80 -13.63
C GLU A 365 -9.31 13.72 -12.76
N SER A 366 -8.57 12.69 -12.31
CA SER A 366 -9.09 11.69 -11.36
C SER A 366 -8.99 12.15 -9.90
N GLU A 367 -9.79 11.56 -9.00
CA GLU A 367 -9.71 11.83 -7.56
C GLU A 367 -8.32 11.52 -6.98
N LYS A 368 -7.63 10.52 -7.55
CA LYS A 368 -6.26 10.14 -7.16
C LYS A 368 -5.26 11.22 -7.56
N ASP A 369 -5.46 11.89 -8.71
CA ASP A 369 -4.56 12.92 -9.22
C ASP A 369 -4.69 14.23 -8.44
N ILE A 370 -5.93 14.67 -8.17
CA ILE A 370 -6.20 15.87 -7.36
C ILE A 370 -5.62 15.70 -5.96
N PHE A 371 -5.83 14.53 -5.35
CA PHE A 371 -5.28 14.23 -4.04
C PHE A 371 -3.75 14.36 -4.03
N ARG A 372 -3.05 13.78 -5.02
CA ARG A 372 -1.59 13.87 -5.10
C ARG A 372 -1.09 15.29 -5.35
N ARG A 373 -1.81 16.07 -6.17
CA ARG A 373 -1.49 17.46 -6.49
C ARG A 373 -1.59 18.37 -5.25
N ASP A 374 -2.68 18.27 -4.51
CA ASP A 374 -2.98 19.21 -3.43
C ASP A 374 -2.28 18.83 -2.12
N ILE A 375 -2.07 17.54 -1.87
CA ILE A 375 -1.42 17.03 -0.66
C ILE A 375 0.09 16.99 -0.84
N THR A 376 0.74 18.13 -0.62
CA THR A 376 2.20 18.31 -0.86
C THR A 376 3.10 18.15 0.37
N SER A 377 2.54 17.89 1.56
CA SER A 377 3.29 17.68 2.81
C SER A 377 2.62 16.62 3.68
N VAL A 378 3.36 16.04 4.63
CA VAL A 378 2.80 15.04 5.57
C VAL A 378 1.76 15.69 6.49
N LYS A 379 1.96 16.97 6.82
CA LYS A 379 1.00 17.81 7.52
C LYS A 379 -0.29 18.00 6.72
N HIS A 380 -0.21 18.27 5.40
CA HIS A 380 -1.41 18.37 4.55
C HIS A 380 -2.17 17.04 4.56
N LEU A 381 -1.47 15.91 4.47
CA LEU A 381 -2.08 14.58 4.53
C LEU A 381 -2.80 14.36 5.87
N ALA A 382 -2.18 14.72 6.98
CA ALA A 382 -2.78 14.58 8.31
C ALA A 382 -4.01 15.48 8.49
N ILE A 383 -3.98 16.72 7.98
CA ILE A 383 -5.13 17.64 7.99
C ILE A 383 -6.27 17.05 7.16
N PHE A 384 -5.98 16.60 5.93
CA PHE A 384 -6.97 15.96 5.07
C PHE A 384 -7.62 14.74 5.74
N CYS A 385 -6.82 13.86 6.33
CA CYS A 385 -7.33 12.68 7.03
C CYS A 385 -8.19 13.08 8.23
N HIS A 386 -7.82 14.14 8.96
CA HIS A 386 -8.61 14.64 10.08
C HIS A 386 -9.95 15.23 9.62
N ASP A 387 -9.97 16.03 8.55
CA ASP A 387 -11.19 16.59 7.97
C ASP A 387 -12.13 15.47 7.48
N LEU A 388 -11.58 14.45 6.82
CA LEU A 388 -12.36 13.28 6.37
C LEU A 388 -12.94 12.49 7.55
N VAL A 389 -12.17 12.28 8.62
CA VAL A 389 -12.67 11.62 9.85
C VAL A 389 -13.78 12.43 10.49
N ASN A 390 -13.62 13.75 10.59
CA ASN A 390 -14.65 14.65 11.13
C ASN A 390 -15.95 14.59 10.32
N PHE A 391 -15.84 14.56 8.98
CA PHE A 391 -17.00 14.37 8.11
C PHE A 391 -17.68 13.01 8.35
N LEU A 392 -16.91 11.93 8.46
CA LEU A 392 -17.47 10.60 8.73
C LEU A 392 -18.14 10.53 10.11
N ASP A 393 -17.63 11.27 11.10
CA ASP A 393 -18.26 11.42 12.42
C ASP A 393 -19.57 12.21 12.34
N ASP A 394 -19.62 13.30 11.56
CA ASP A 394 -20.87 14.05 11.33
C ASP A 394 -21.93 13.20 10.62
N LEU A 395 -21.50 12.43 9.62
CA LEU A 395 -22.36 11.51 8.88
C LEU A 395 -22.93 10.44 9.82
N ALA A 396 -22.08 9.86 10.67
CA ALA A 396 -22.46 8.90 11.68
C ALA A 396 -23.46 9.51 12.68
N HIS A 397 -23.13 10.65 13.29
CA HIS A 397 -23.99 11.34 14.25
C HIS A 397 -25.37 11.70 13.66
N SER A 398 -25.42 12.03 12.38
CA SER A 398 -26.65 12.39 11.68
C SER A 398 -27.59 11.20 11.44
N CYS A 399 -27.12 9.97 11.64
CA CYS A 399 -27.83 8.72 11.30
C CYS A 399 -27.79 7.69 12.44
N PRO A 400 -28.39 8.00 13.61
CA PRO A 400 -28.24 7.17 14.82
C PRO A 400 -28.96 5.81 14.75
N ASN A 401 -30.13 5.72 14.10
CA ASN A 401 -30.91 4.47 14.05
C ASN A 401 -30.23 3.41 13.19
N ALA A 402 -29.62 3.88 12.10
CA ALA A 402 -28.81 3.08 11.23
C ALA A 402 -27.57 2.49 11.87
N LEU A 403 -26.85 3.31 12.62
CA LEU A 403 -25.70 2.85 13.40
C LEU A 403 -26.11 1.79 14.40
N HIS A 404 -27.23 1.99 15.08
CA HIS A 404 -27.76 1.00 16.02
C HIS A 404 -27.96 -0.38 15.37
N ASN A 405 -28.49 -0.44 14.14
CA ASN A 405 -28.67 -1.68 13.40
C ASN A 405 -27.36 -2.33 12.91
N ILE A 406 -26.26 -1.57 12.79
CA ILE A 406 -24.93 -2.13 12.48
C ILE A 406 -24.33 -2.84 13.72
N TYR A 407 -24.72 -2.39 14.92
CA TYR A 407 -24.19 -2.91 16.19
C TYR A 407 -24.92 -4.16 16.70
N GLN A 408 -26.12 -4.47 16.20
CA GLN A 408 -26.86 -5.72 16.46
C GLN A 408 -26.42 -6.82 15.50
#